data_AF-A0A7J2LUD6-F1
#
_entry.id   AF-A0A7J2LUD6-F1
#
_cell.length_a   1.000
_cell.length_b   1.000
_cell.length_c   1.000
_cell.angle_alpha   90.00
_cell.angle_beta   90.00
_cell.angle_gamma   90.00
#
_symmetry.space_group_name_H-M   'P 1'
#
loop_
_entity.id
_entity.type
_entity.pdbx_description
1 polymer ?
#
loop_
_entity_poly.entity_id
_entity_poly.type
_entity_poly.pdbx_seq_one_letter_code
_entity_poly.pdbx_strand_id
1 'polypeptide(L)'
;MRVGQAWIVKDGKDLYLKVVFSKEVEILEPDERAIAVDINENNVTFGTIDEVKKVETKERAIRTAYFLKRRVQSKPRLNEKPILAKYGRREWRRIKEIYHKVANEIIKMAREKRASTIILENLKNIRRRIKRTKELNGRLHRWSFRKLQFIIE
;
A
#
# COMPACT_ATOMS: atom_id res chain seq x y z
N MET A 1 25.88 7.73 -6.51
CA MET A 1 25.31 6.84 -5.47
C MET A 1 26.42 6.57 -4.47
N ARG A 2 26.20 6.81 -3.17
CA ARG A 2 27.19 6.63 -2.11
C ARG A 2 26.79 5.43 -1.24
N VAL A 3 27.73 4.53 -0.98
CA VAL A 3 27.52 3.41 -0.04
C VAL A 3 27.54 3.97 1.38
N GLY A 4 26.53 3.62 2.17
CA GLY A 4 26.44 3.96 3.58
C GLY A 4 26.94 2.82 4.46
N GLN A 5 26.16 2.48 5.47
CA GLN A 5 26.49 1.39 6.40
C GLN A 5 26.14 0.01 5.81
N ALA A 6 26.91 -1.00 6.21
CA ALA A 6 26.64 -2.40 5.93
C ALA A 6 26.62 -3.21 7.23
N TRP A 7 25.62 -4.08 7.40
CA TRP A 7 25.54 -5.02 8.52
C TRP A 7 25.37 -6.44 8.00
N ILE A 8 26.09 -7.36 8.62
CA ILE A 8 25.76 -8.79 8.52
C ILE A 8 24.71 -9.08 9.59
N VAL A 9 23.55 -9.55 9.16
CA VAL A 9 22.42 -9.91 10.02
C VAL A 9 22.23 -11.41 9.94
N LYS A 10 22.24 -12.08 11.08
CA LYS A 10 21.92 -13.51 11.19
C LYS A 10 20.45 -13.69 11.53
N ASP A 11 19.73 -14.47 10.73
CA ASP A 11 18.36 -14.89 11.01
C ASP A 11 18.25 -16.41 10.89
N GLY A 12 18.11 -17.09 12.02
CA GLY A 12 18.20 -18.55 12.08
C GLY A 12 19.54 -19.10 11.60
N LYS A 13 19.52 -19.84 10.49
CA LYS A 13 20.72 -20.42 9.84
C LYS A 13 21.25 -19.54 8.71
N ASP A 14 20.51 -18.51 8.31
CA ASP A 14 20.82 -17.69 7.16
C ASP A 14 21.59 -16.42 7.58
N LEU A 15 22.51 -15.98 6.72
CA LEU A 15 23.24 -14.73 6.85
C LEU A 15 22.81 -13.78 5.73
N TYR A 16 22.42 -12.58 6.11
CA TYR A 16 22.01 -11.52 5.20
C TYR A 16 23.00 -10.36 5.28
N LEU A 17 23.45 -9.86 4.14
CA LEU A 17 24.19 -8.60 4.07
C LEU A 17 23.21 -7.46 3.76
N LYS A 18 22.94 -6.61 4.74
CA LYS A 18 22.15 -5.40 4.56
C LYS A 18 23.08 -4.24 4.25
N VAL A 19 23.09 -3.79 2.99
CA VAL A 19 23.83 -2.60 2.54
C VAL A 19 22.86 -1.45 2.31
N VAL A 20 23.16 -0.28 2.89
CA VAL A 20 22.39 0.95 2.69
C VAL A 20 23.09 1.83 1.67
N PHE A 21 22.34 2.38 0.72
CA PHE A 21 22.84 3.31 -0.29
C PHE A 21 22.11 4.64 -0.18
N SER A 22 22.81 5.72 -0.50
CA SER A 22 22.24 7.04 -0.69
C SER A 22 22.51 7.54 -2.11
N LYS A 23 21.60 8.35 -2.65
CA LYS A 23 21.76 8.97 -3.97
C LYS A 23 21.23 10.39 -3.86
N GLU A 24 22.04 11.35 -4.28
CA GLU A 24 21.55 12.70 -4.53
C GLU A 24 20.68 12.66 -5.79
N VAL A 25 19.49 13.24 -5.68
CA VAL A 25 18.51 13.32 -6.76
C VAL A 25 18.12 14.78 -6.92
N GLU A 26 18.08 15.24 -8.16
CA GLU A 26 17.53 16.55 -8.48
C GLU A 26 16.01 16.46 -8.39
N ILE A 27 15.41 17.38 -7.62
CA ILE A 27 13.96 17.54 -7.57
C ILE A 27 13.60 18.43 -8.75
N LEU A 28 12.77 17.91 -9.65
CA LEU A 28 12.25 18.70 -10.77
C LEU A 28 11.30 19.76 -10.23
N GLU A 29 11.38 20.97 -10.78
CA GLU A 29 10.36 21.99 -10.58
C GLU A 29 9.00 21.43 -11.09
N PRO A 30 7.92 21.57 -10.31
CA PRO A 30 6.59 21.19 -10.77
C PRO A 30 6.22 21.97 -12.03
N ASP A 31 5.90 21.25 -13.10
CA ASP A 31 5.28 21.79 -14.30
C ASP A 31 3.75 21.60 -14.26
N GLU A 32 3.05 22.05 -15.31
CA GLU A 32 1.60 21.90 -15.41
C GLU A 32 1.16 20.42 -15.59
N ARG A 33 2.09 19.49 -15.80
CA ARG A 33 1.78 18.09 -16.10
C ARG A 33 1.80 17.27 -14.81
N ALA A 34 0.59 16.92 -14.38
CA ALA A 34 0.39 16.10 -13.19
C ALA A 34 -0.41 14.82 -13.48
N ILE A 35 -0.12 13.76 -12.71
CA ILE A 35 -1.00 12.60 -12.58
C ILE A 35 -1.82 12.75 -11.30
N ALA A 36 -3.13 12.84 -11.42
CA ALA A 36 -4.03 12.76 -10.28
C ALA A 36 -4.25 11.30 -9.89
N VAL A 37 -4.27 10.99 -8.58
CA VAL A 37 -4.53 9.64 -8.06
C VAL A 37 -5.69 9.69 -7.05
N ASP A 38 -6.75 8.96 -7.37
CA ASP A 38 -7.90 8.69 -6.51
C ASP A 38 -7.82 7.24 -6.00
N ILE A 39 -7.94 7.05 -4.68
CA ILE A 39 -7.82 5.75 -4.03
C ILE A 39 -9.18 5.38 -3.43
N ASN A 40 -9.73 4.23 -3.86
CA ASN A 40 -10.97 3.66 -3.34
C ASN A 40 -10.74 2.30 -2.65
N GLU A 41 -11.77 1.75 -1.99
CA GLU A 41 -11.67 0.47 -1.27
C GLU A 41 -11.40 -0.75 -2.16
N ASN A 42 -11.70 -0.66 -3.46
CA ASN A 42 -11.59 -1.78 -4.40
C ASN A 42 -10.87 -1.42 -5.69
N ASN A 43 -10.54 -0.15 -5.91
CA ASN A 43 -9.85 0.30 -7.10
C ASN A 43 -8.98 1.52 -6.79
N VAL A 44 -8.03 1.77 -7.67
CA VAL A 44 -7.28 3.02 -7.71
C VAL A 44 -7.45 3.56 -9.12
N THR A 45 -7.81 4.82 -9.22
CA THR A 45 -7.99 5.54 -10.48
C THR A 45 -6.91 6.59 -10.57
N PHE A 46 -6.21 6.67 -11.70
CA PHE A 46 -5.17 7.67 -11.89
C PHE A 46 -5.06 8.08 -13.35
N GLY A 47 -4.67 9.32 -13.59
CA GLY A 47 -4.67 9.85 -14.95
C GLY A 47 -4.29 11.31 -15.07
N THR A 48 -4.23 11.76 -16.32
CA THR A 48 -4.27 13.17 -16.72
C THR A 48 -5.69 13.54 -17.14
N ILE A 49 -5.88 14.77 -17.62
CA ILE A 49 -7.14 15.21 -18.25
C ILE A 49 -7.47 14.36 -19.49
N ASP A 50 -6.46 13.95 -20.25
CA ASP A 50 -6.63 13.25 -21.52
C ASP A 50 -6.79 11.73 -21.38
N GLU A 51 -6.23 11.12 -20.33
CA GLU A 51 -6.22 9.67 -20.16
C GLU A 51 -6.37 9.29 -18.69
N VAL A 52 -7.33 8.42 -18.41
CA VAL A 52 -7.59 7.87 -17.08
C VAL A 52 -7.49 6.36 -17.12
N LYS A 53 -6.74 5.78 -16.18
CA LYS A 53 -6.67 4.34 -15.92
C LYS A 53 -7.29 4.01 -14.57
N LYS A 54 -7.91 2.83 -14.51
CA LYS A 54 -8.50 2.28 -13.30
C LYS A 54 -7.98 0.87 -13.07
N VAL A 55 -7.43 0.62 -11.88
CA VAL A 55 -6.91 -0.68 -11.48
C VAL A 55 -7.76 -1.24 -10.35
N GLU A 56 -8.39 -2.39 -10.58
CA GLU A 56 -9.17 -3.10 -9.57
C GLU A 56 -8.24 -3.82 -8.57
N THR A 57 -8.20 -3.36 -7.32
CA THR A 57 -7.38 -3.92 -6.23
C THR A 57 -8.07 -5.08 -5.51
N LYS A 58 -9.41 -5.11 -5.53
CA LYS A 58 -10.24 -6.07 -4.77
C LYS A 58 -9.89 -6.11 -3.27
N GLU A 59 -9.34 -5.03 -2.71
CA GLU A 59 -8.86 -5.02 -1.33
C GLU A 59 -9.99 -5.32 -0.33
N ARG A 60 -11.17 -4.72 -0.50
CA ARG A 60 -12.33 -4.99 0.37
C ARG A 60 -12.64 -6.49 0.44
N ALA A 61 -12.65 -7.17 -0.71
CA ALA A 61 -12.94 -8.60 -0.80
C ALA A 61 -11.84 -9.43 -0.10
N ILE A 62 -10.57 -9.09 -0.35
CA ILE A 62 -9.42 -9.74 0.30
C ILE A 62 -9.50 -9.57 1.83
N ARG A 63 -9.68 -8.33 2.30
CA ARG A 63 -9.76 -7.99 3.73
C ARG A 63 -10.90 -8.72 4.44
N THR A 64 -12.06 -8.79 3.78
CA THR A 64 -13.23 -9.54 4.28
C THR A 64 -12.94 -11.03 4.37
N ALA A 65 -12.38 -11.63 3.30
CA ALA A 65 -12.03 -13.04 3.29
C ALA A 65 -11.01 -13.42 4.37
N TYR A 66 -9.98 -12.60 4.58
CA TYR A 66 -8.98 -12.83 5.63
C TYR A 66 -9.52 -12.61 7.04
N PHE A 67 -10.45 -11.66 7.24
CA PHE A 67 -11.15 -11.49 8.49
C PHE A 67 -11.96 -12.74 8.86
N LEU A 68 -12.74 -13.28 7.91
CA LEU A 68 -13.50 -14.52 8.11
C LEU A 68 -12.58 -15.73 8.35
N LYS A 69 -11.50 -15.86 7.59
CA LYS A 69 -10.50 -16.93 7.78
C LYS A 69 -9.91 -16.91 9.18
N ARG A 70 -9.55 -15.74 9.71
CA ARG A 70 -9.06 -15.63 11.10
C ARG A 70 -10.10 -16.14 12.09
N ARG A 71 -11.35 -15.66 11.98
CA ARG A 71 -12.44 -16.01 12.90
C ARG A 71 -12.78 -17.50 12.91
N VAL A 72 -12.79 -18.14 11.74
CA VAL A 72 -13.09 -19.58 11.62
C VAL A 72 -11.94 -20.44 12.17
N GLN A 73 -10.69 -20.00 11.98
CA GLN A 73 -9.50 -20.76 12.36
C GLN A 73 -9.11 -20.54 13.83
N SER A 74 -9.47 -19.40 14.43
CA SER A 74 -9.20 -19.06 15.83
C SER A 74 -10.26 -19.62 16.80
N LYS A 75 -10.74 -20.85 16.59
CA LYS A 75 -11.76 -21.42 17.51
C LYS A 75 -11.18 -21.60 18.92
N PRO A 76 -12.01 -21.55 19.99
CA PRO A 76 -11.58 -21.45 21.40
C PRO A 76 -10.62 -22.55 21.90
N ARG A 77 -10.51 -23.66 21.16
CA ARG A 77 -9.69 -24.82 21.53
C ARG A 77 -8.22 -24.70 21.07
N LEU A 78 -7.86 -23.65 20.34
CA LEU A 78 -6.51 -23.43 19.80
C LEU A 78 -5.93 -22.11 20.31
N ASN A 79 -4.62 -22.10 20.55
CA ASN A 79 -3.90 -20.85 20.80
C ASN A 79 -4.02 -19.96 19.56
N GLU A 80 -4.75 -18.83 19.68
CA GLU A 80 -5.15 -18.02 18.53
C GLU A 80 -3.99 -17.18 17.97
N LYS A 81 -3.00 -16.84 18.81
CA LYS A 81 -1.92 -15.90 18.44
C LYS A 81 -1.16 -16.30 17.16
N PRO A 82 -0.69 -17.56 17.00
CA PRO A 82 0.04 -17.97 15.79
C PRO A 82 -0.83 -17.91 14.53
N ILE A 83 -2.12 -18.23 14.66
CA ILE A 83 -3.10 -18.23 13.56
C ILE A 83 -3.36 -16.80 13.10
N LEU A 84 -3.65 -15.90 14.04
CA LEU A 84 -3.85 -14.48 13.77
C LEU A 84 -2.62 -13.86 13.10
N ALA A 85 -1.41 -14.17 13.61
CA ALA A 85 -0.16 -13.71 13.04
C ALA A 85 0.08 -14.26 11.62
N LYS A 86 -0.16 -15.56 11.38
CA LYS A 86 -0.02 -16.21 10.07
C LYS A 86 -0.92 -15.54 9.02
N TYR A 87 -2.20 -15.41 9.30
CA TYR A 87 -3.16 -14.83 8.35
C TYR A 87 -3.01 -13.32 8.23
N GLY A 88 -2.64 -12.61 9.30
CA GLY A 88 -2.29 -11.20 9.26
C GLY A 88 -1.09 -10.92 8.34
N ARG A 89 -0.01 -11.71 8.46
CA ARG A 89 1.16 -11.60 7.57
C ARG A 89 0.82 -11.88 6.10
N ARG A 90 0.01 -12.91 5.84
CA ARG A 90 -0.41 -13.27 4.47
C ARG A 90 -1.27 -12.18 3.84
N GLU A 91 -2.25 -11.66 4.56
CA GLU A 91 -3.08 -10.54 4.12
C GLU A 91 -2.21 -9.31 3.82
N TRP A 92 -1.32 -8.94 4.74
CA TRP A 92 -0.45 -7.78 4.58
C TRP A 92 0.47 -7.89 3.37
N ARG A 93 1.07 -9.06 3.13
CA ARG A 93 1.93 -9.29 1.95
C ARG A 93 1.13 -9.15 0.66
N ARG A 94 -0.06 -9.75 0.59
CA ARG A 94 -0.92 -9.67 -0.60
C ARG A 94 -1.34 -8.24 -0.92
N ILE A 95 -1.78 -7.47 0.07
CA ILE A 95 -2.15 -6.06 -0.13
C ILE A 95 -0.91 -5.22 -0.51
N LYS A 96 0.25 -5.48 0.13
CA LYS A 96 1.51 -4.80 -0.21
C LYS A 96 1.90 -5.02 -1.68
N GLU A 97 1.82 -6.26 -2.15
CA GLU A 97 2.14 -6.62 -3.53
C GLU A 97 1.22 -5.90 -4.53
N ILE A 98 -0.09 -5.90 -4.28
CA ILE A 98 -1.07 -5.19 -5.13
C ILE A 98 -0.72 -3.71 -5.23
N TYR A 99 -0.43 -3.05 -4.10
CA TYR A 99 -0.08 -1.64 -4.12
C TYR A 99 1.25 -1.33 -4.78
N HIS A 100 2.27 -2.20 -4.69
CA HIS A 100 3.49 -2.02 -5.48
C HIS A 100 3.22 -2.11 -6.98
N LYS A 101 2.36 -3.03 -7.42
CA LYS A 101 1.97 -3.13 -8.83
C LYS A 101 1.24 -1.86 -9.30
N VAL A 102 0.27 -1.39 -8.52
CA VAL A 102 -0.45 -0.12 -8.80
C VAL A 102 0.52 1.07 -8.84
N ALA A 103 1.41 1.20 -7.86
CA ALA A 103 2.40 2.28 -7.84
C ALA A 103 3.30 2.25 -9.08
N ASN A 104 3.76 1.06 -9.49
CA ASN A 104 4.55 0.92 -10.72
C ASN A 104 3.78 1.36 -11.97
N GLU A 105 2.47 1.09 -12.04
CA GLU A 105 1.63 1.56 -13.16
C GLU A 105 1.43 3.08 -13.14
N ILE A 106 1.27 3.70 -11.96
CA ILE A 106 1.21 5.16 -11.79
C ILE A 106 2.52 5.79 -12.26
N ILE A 107 3.66 5.29 -11.78
CA ILE A 107 4.99 5.79 -12.16
C ILE A 107 5.25 5.58 -13.66
N LYS A 108 4.80 4.46 -14.23
CA LYS A 108 4.90 4.21 -15.67
C LYS A 108 4.13 5.27 -16.46
N MET A 109 2.88 5.55 -16.10
CA MET A 109 2.10 6.59 -16.76
C MET A 109 2.73 7.98 -16.58
N ALA A 110 3.20 8.32 -15.37
CA ALA A 110 3.86 9.59 -15.11
C ALA A 110 5.07 9.80 -16.04
N ARG A 111 5.88 8.75 -16.26
CA ARG A 111 6.99 8.77 -17.22
C ARG A 111 6.53 8.92 -18.67
N GLU A 112 5.51 8.14 -19.08
CA GLU A 112 4.96 8.19 -20.44
C GLU A 112 4.40 9.59 -20.79
N LYS A 113 3.73 10.23 -19.82
CA LYS A 113 3.16 11.57 -19.98
C LYS A 113 4.15 12.70 -19.68
N ARG A 114 5.38 12.37 -19.25
CA ARG A 114 6.38 13.33 -18.78
C ARG A 114 5.82 14.26 -17.70
N ALA A 115 5.03 13.70 -16.78
CA ALA A 115 4.50 14.42 -15.65
C ALA A 115 5.60 14.60 -14.59
N SER A 116 5.80 15.83 -14.15
CA SER A 116 6.72 16.16 -13.04
C SER A 116 6.10 15.85 -11.68
N THR A 117 4.77 15.82 -11.61
CA THR A 117 4.02 15.86 -10.35
C THR A 117 3.01 14.71 -10.25
N ILE A 118 2.88 14.12 -9.06
CA ILE A 118 1.81 13.18 -8.72
C ILE A 118 0.99 13.78 -7.60
N ILE A 119 -0.30 13.99 -7.85
CA ILE A 119 -1.23 14.59 -6.90
C ILE A 119 -1.95 13.46 -6.15
N LEU A 120 -1.76 13.42 -4.85
CA LEU A 120 -2.40 12.45 -3.96
C LEU A 120 -3.46 13.14 -3.09
N GLU A 121 -4.58 12.47 -2.86
CA GLU A 121 -5.62 12.98 -1.96
C GLU A 121 -5.15 13.11 -0.51
N ASN A 122 -5.58 14.19 0.16
CA ASN A 122 -5.35 14.34 1.59
C ASN A 122 -6.34 13.49 2.41
N LEU A 123 -5.99 12.22 2.63
CA LEU A 123 -6.79 11.27 3.41
C LEU A 123 -6.49 11.33 4.93
N LYS A 124 -5.88 12.43 5.41
CA LYS A 124 -5.62 12.62 6.85
C LYS A 124 -6.94 12.70 7.61
N ASN A 125 -6.99 12.05 8.77
CA ASN A 125 -8.16 12.01 9.66
C ASN A 125 -9.43 11.35 9.11
N ILE A 126 -9.45 10.76 7.90
CA ILE A 126 -10.66 10.12 7.36
C ILE A 126 -11.25 9.07 8.32
N ARG A 127 -10.40 8.24 8.94
CA ARG A 127 -10.82 7.24 9.93
C ARG A 127 -11.51 7.82 11.17
N ARG A 128 -11.15 9.05 11.58
CA ARG A 128 -11.77 9.75 12.72
C ARG A 128 -13.09 10.42 12.35
N ARG A 129 -13.24 10.82 11.07
CA ARG A 129 -14.45 11.48 10.56
C ARG A 129 -15.57 10.50 10.20
N ILE A 130 -15.23 9.24 9.92
CA ILE A 130 -16.21 8.19 9.64
C ILE A 130 -17.04 7.91 10.91
N LYS A 131 -18.26 8.43 10.94
CA LYS A 131 -19.27 8.17 11.98
C LYS A 131 -20.46 7.45 11.35
N ARG A 132 -20.28 6.17 11.03
CA ARG A 132 -21.34 5.30 10.50
C ARG A 132 -21.59 4.12 11.45
N THR A 133 -22.22 3.06 10.98
CA THR A 133 -22.46 1.83 11.76
C THR A 133 -21.15 1.15 12.17
N LYS A 134 -21.17 0.38 13.27
CA LYS A 134 -20.01 -0.39 13.75
C LYS A 134 -19.40 -1.28 12.66
N GLU A 135 -20.26 -1.89 11.84
CA GLU A 135 -19.84 -2.74 10.73
C GLU A 135 -19.11 -1.94 9.63
N LEU A 136 -19.70 -0.82 9.20
CA LEU A 136 -19.12 0.02 8.15
C LEU A 136 -17.81 0.65 8.62
N ASN A 137 -17.74 1.12 9.87
CA ASN A 137 -16.53 1.67 10.46
C ASN A 137 -15.42 0.61 10.51
N GLY A 138 -15.74 -0.61 10.96
CA GLY A 138 -14.78 -1.71 11.00
C GLY A 138 -14.23 -2.06 9.62
N ARG A 139 -15.08 -2.02 8.57
CA ARG A 139 -14.66 -2.22 7.18
C ARG A 139 -13.70 -1.13 6.71
N LEU A 140 -14.09 0.14 6.83
CA LEU A 140 -13.30 1.29 6.38
C LEU A 140 -11.99 1.45 7.16
N HIS A 141 -11.95 1.05 8.43
CA HIS A 141 -10.74 1.10 9.24
C HIS A 141 -9.69 0.06 8.81
N ARG A 142 -10.10 -1.03 8.14
CA ARG A 142 -9.19 -2.03 7.57
C ARG A 142 -8.59 -1.60 6.22
N TRP A 143 -9.23 -0.68 5.51
CA TRP A 143 -8.76 -0.18 4.22
C TRP A 143 -7.40 0.54 4.36
N SER A 144 -6.47 0.21 3.46
CA SER A 144 -5.04 0.54 3.58
C SER A 144 -4.56 1.68 2.68
N PHE A 145 -5.43 2.63 2.33
CA PHE A 145 -5.11 3.77 1.45
C PHE A 145 -3.73 4.43 1.68
N ARG A 146 -3.38 4.70 2.95
CA ARG A 146 -2.08 5.32 3.30
C ARG A 146 -0.86 4.52 2.85
N LYS A 147 -1.00 3.21 2.69
CA LYS A 147 0.09 2.34 2.34
C LYS A 147 0.47 2.47 0.86
N LEU A 148 -0.49 2.80 -0.01
CA LEU A 148 -0.19 3.15 -1.39
C LEU A 148 0.51 4.51 -1.46
N GLN A 149 -0.01 5.52 -0.72
CA GLN A 149 0.62 6.84 -0.63
C GLN A 149 2.09 6.74 -0.22
N PHE A 150 2.37 6.01 0.86
CA PHE A 150 3.74 5.76 1.33
C PHE A 150 4.64 4.97 0.35
N ILE A 151 4.07 4.23 -0.60
CA ILE A 151 4.87 3.54 -1.63
C ILE A 151 5.22 4.49 -2.79
N ILE A 152 4.37 5.49 -3.02
CA ILE A 152 4.56 6.50 -4.08
C ILE A 152 5.49 7.61 -3.60
N GLU A 153 5.35 8.05 -2.34
CA GLU A 153 6.27 8.94 -1.62
C GLU A 153 7.66 8.32 -1.47
#